data_AF-W1YB46-F1
#
_entry.id   AF-W1YB46-F1
#
_cell.length_a   1.000
_cell.length_b   1.000
_cell.length_c   1.000
_cell.angle_alpha   90.00
_cell.angle_beta   90.00
_cell.angle_gamma   90.00
#
_symmetry.space_group_name_H-M   'P 1'
#
loop_
_entity.id
_entity.type
_entity.pdbx_description
1 polymer ?
#
loop_
_entity_poly.entity_id
_entity_poly.type
_entity_poly.pdbx_seq_one_letter_code
_entity_poly.pdbx_strand_id
1 'polypeptide(L)'
;NFDLEGLERGIEEVGPNNVPYIVATITSNSAGGQPVSLANLKAMYSIAKKYDIPVVMDSARFAENAYFIKQREAEYKDWTIEQITRETYKYADMLAMSAKKDAMVPMGGLLCMKDDSFFDVYT
;
A
#
# COMPACT_ATOMS: atom_id res chain seq x y z
N ASN A 1 -1.66 1.70 10.45
CA ASN A 1 -2.48 0.48 10.30
C ASN A 1 -3.91 0.84 9.97
N PHE A 2 -4.54 0.05 9.12
CA PHE A 2 -5.97 0.02 8.88
C PHE A 2 -6.71 -0.57 10.08
N ASP A 3 -7.91 -0.03 10.34
CA ASP A 3 -8.96 -0.74 11.06
C ASP A 3 -9.59 -1.77 10.09
N LEU A 4 -9.28 -3.05 10.29
CA LEU A 4 -9.69 -4.12 9.38
C LEU A 4 -11.18 -4.44 9.48
N GLU A 5 -11.74 -4.39 10.70
CA GLU A 5 -13.18 -4.59 10.92
C GLU A 5 -13.96 -3.42 10.33
N GLY A 6 -13.47 -2.19 10.51
CA GLY A 6 -14.05 -1.00 9.90
C GLY A 6 -13.99 -1.03 8.38
N LEU A 7 -12.88 -1.50 7.80
CA LEU A 7 -12.73 -1.68 6.36
C LEU A 7 -13.77 -2.68 5.81
N GLU A 8 -13.84 -3.88 6.39
CA GLU A 8 -14.73 -4.92 5.90
C GLU A 8 -16.20 -4.52 6.06
N ARG A 9 -16.57 -3.96 7.23
CA ARG A 9 -17.90 -3.40 7.46
C ARG A 9 -18.27 -2.32 6.44
N GLY A 10 -17.35 -1.39 6.15
CA GLY A 10 -17.60 -0.32 5.18
C GLY A 10 -17.83 -0.84 3.77
N ILE A 11 -17.09 -1.88 3.35
CA ILE A 11 -17.29 -2.56 2.06
C ILE A 11 -18.68 -3.21 2.00
N GLU A 12 -19.08 -3.90 3.06
CA GLU A 12 -20.38 -4.59 3.13
C GLU A 12 -21.56 -3.62 3.14
N GLU A 13 -21.44 -2.49 3.85
CA GLU A 13 -22.48 -1.45 3.96
C GLU A 13 -22.79 -0.80 2.60
N VAL A 14 -21.76 -0.48 1.81
CA VAL A 14 -21.95 0.14 0.48
C VAL A 14 -22.15 -0.89 -0.63
N GLY A 15 -21.76 -2.14 -0.39
CA GLY A 15 -21.67 -3.21 -1.38
C GLY A 15 -20.36 -3.15 -2.18
N PRO A 16 -19.67 -4.29 -2.39
CA PRO A 16 -18.32 -4.30 -2.96
C PRO A 16 -18.22 -3.71 -4.37
N ASN A 17 -19.27 -3.85 -5.19
CA ASN A 17 -19.33 -3.28 -6.55
C ASN A 17 -19.33 -1.74 -6.57
N ASN A 18 -19.58 -1.09 -5.42
CA ASN A 18 -19.53 0.36 -5.28
C ASN A 18 -18.19 0.87 -4.73
N VAL A 19 -17.23 -0.03 -4.46
CA VAL A 19 -15.89 0.32 -4.00
C VAL A 19 -14.92 0.19 -5.18
N PRO A 20 -14.48 1.30 -5.80
CA PRO A 20 -13.65 1.22 -7.00
C PRO A 20 -12.22 0.73 -6.70
N TYR A 21 -11.69 1.05 -5.52
CA TYR A 21 -10.38 0.62 -5.05
C TYR A 21 -10.18 0.95 -3.57
N ILE A 22 -9.19 0.33 -2.93
CA ILE A 22 -8.69 0.68 -1.60
C ILE A 22 -7.35 1.41 -1.77
N VAL A 23 -7.17 2.53 -1.05
CA VAL A 23 -5.89 3.26 -1.02
C VAL A 23 -5.13 2.94 0.26
N ALA A 24 -3.93 2.38 0.12
CA ALA A 24 -2.99 2.15 1.21
C ALA A 24 -1.87 3.19 1.18
N THR A 25 -1.93 4.17 2.10
CA THR A 25 -0.91 5.22 2.21
C THR A 25 0.19 4.80 3.17
N ILE A 26 1.43 4.69 2.67
CA ILE A 26 2.61 4.30 3.45
C ILE A 26 3.74 5.34 3.32
N THR A 27 4.20 5.97 4.39
CA THR A 27 3.56 6.10 5.73
C THR A 27 2.25 6.89 5.68
N SER A 28 1.38 6.74 6.68
CA SER A 28 0.10 7.47 6.75
C SER A 28 0.33 8.95 7.06
N ASN A 29 0.38 9.78 6.02
CA ASN A 29 0.66 11.21 6.13
C ASN A 29 -0.33 11.93 7.05
N SER A 30 -1.63 11.65 6.91
CA SER A 30 -2.69 12.30 7.70
C SER A 30 -2.67 11.92 9.17
N ALA A 31 -2.10 10.75 9.51
CA ALA A 31 -1.90 10.32 10.89
C ALA A 31 -0.55 10.80 11.48
N GLY A 32 0.14 11.75 10.81
CA GLY A 32 1.44 12.26 11.25
C GLY A 32 2.62 11.39 10.82
N GLY A 33 2.53 10.71 9.67
CA GLY A 33 3.61 9.90 9.12
C GLY A 33 3.80 8.56 9.83
N GLN A 34 2.74 8.01 10.44
CA GLN A 34 2.82 6.73 11.16
C GLN A 34 2.94 5.55 10.18
N PRO A 35 3.75 4.53 10.51
CA PRO A 35 3.93 3.38 9.64
C PRO A 35 2.71 2.47 9.61
N VAL A 36 2.63 1.68 8.55
CA VAL A 36 1.72 0.54 8.40
C VAL A 36 2.57 -0.73 8.43
N SER A 37 2.20 -1.68 9.30
CA SER A 37 2.95 -2.92 9.43
C SER A 37 2.72 -3.88 8.27
N LEU A 38 3.68 -4.76 8.01
CA LEU A 38 3.54 -5.78 6.96
C LEU A 38 2.35 -6.72 7.22
N ALA A 39 2.15 -7.11 8.49
CA ALA A 39 1.01 -7.93 8.88
C ALA A 39 -0.34 -7.24 8.57
N ASN A 40 -0.43 -5.92 8.79
CA ASN A 40 -1.66 -5.17 8.53
C ASN A 40 -1.92 -4.98 7.04
N LEU A 41 -0.87 -4.71 6.23
CA LEU A 41 -0.98 -4.66 4.77
C LEU A 41 -1.44 -6.01 4.19
N LYS A 42 -0.86 -7.12 4.66
CA LYS A 42 -1.27 -8.46 4.25
C LYS A 42 -2.72 -8.77 4.57
N ALA A 43 -3.18 -8.39 5.77
CA ALA A 43 -4.56 -8.60 6.19
C ALA A 43 -5.54 -7.74 5.37
N MET A 44 -5.22 -6.45 5.17
CA MET A 44 -6.00 -5.55 4.32
C MET A 44 -6.11 -6.09 2.88
N TYR A 45 -4.99 -6.53 2.30
CA TYR A 45 -4.98 -7.08 0.95
C TYR A 45 -5.78 -8.38 0.85
N SER A 46 -5.78 -9.22 1.89
CA SER A 46 -6.61 -10.42 1.95
C SER A 46 -8.11 -10.09 1.91
N ILE A 47 -8.53 -9.04 2.62
CA ILE A 47 -9.92 -8.52 2.57
C ILE A 47 -10.21 -8.00 1.15
N ALA A 48 -9.32 -7.18 0.59
CA ALA A 48 -9.49 -6.66 -0.76
C ALA A 48 -9.68 -7.78 -1.81
N LYS A 49 -8.85 -8.83 -1.77
CA LYS A 49 -8.97 -9.99 -2.66
C LYS A 49 -10.24 -10.81 -2.44
N LYS A 50 -10.77 -10.89 -1.21
CA LYS A 50 -12.06 -11.56 -0.92
C LYS A 50 -13.22 -10.92 -1.68
N TYR A 51 -13.21 -9.60 -1.82
CA TYR A 51 -14.26 -8.83 -2.49
C TYR A 51 -13.92 -8.40 -3.92
N ASP A 52 -12.78 -8.86 -4.45
CA ASP A 52 -12.23 -8.48 -5.76
C ASP A 52 -12.08 -6.96 -5.96
N ILE A 53 -11.62 -6.27 -4.92
CA ILE A 53 -11.40 -4.81 -4.93
C ILE A 53 -9.90 -4.54 -5.17
N PRO A 54 -9.53 -3.73 -6.19
CA PRO A 54 -8.15 -3.36 -6.44
C PRO A 54 -7.53 -2.54 -5.31
N VAL A 55 -6.25 -2.74 -5.05
CA VAL A 55 -5.49 -1.97 -4.06
C VAL A 55 -4.46 -1.06 -4.73
N VAL A 56 -4.52 0.24 -4.41
CA VAL A 56 -3.54 1.25 -4.83
C VAL A 56 -2.68 1.63 -3.63
N MET A 57 -1.36 1.43 -3.75
CA MET A 57 -0.39 1.90 -2.75
C MET A 57 -0.01 3.36 -3.04
N ASP A 58 -0.39 4.29 -2.16
CA ASP A 58 0.22 5.62 -2.14
C ASP A 58 1.61 5.50 -1.51
N SER A 59 2.60 5.65 -2.38
CA SER A 59 3.98 5.25 -2.18
C SER A 59 4.91 6.45 -1.97
N ALA A 60 4.36 7.62 -1.63
CA ALA A 60 5.16 8.82 -1.43
C ALA A 60 6.29 8.62 -0.39
N ARG A 61 6.04 7.87 0.69
CA ARG A 61 7.01 7.65 1.79
C ARG A 61 7.27 6.17 2.08
N PHE A 62 7.40 5.38 1.01
CA PHE A 62 7.50 3.92 1.13
C PHE A 62 8.79 3.46 1.84
N ALA A 63 9.90 4.17 1.65
CA ALA A 63 11.19 3.80 2.23
C ALA A 63 11.25 4.14 3.73
N GLU A 64 10.64 5.26 4.14
CA GLU A 64 10.42 5.56 5.56
C GLU A 64 9.57 4.47 6.24
N ASN A 65 8.50 4.01 5.58
CA ASN A 65 7.66 2.93 6.10
C ASN A 65 8.46 1.62 6.26
N ALA A 66 9.25 1.26 5.24
CA ALA A 66 10.13 0.09 5.28
C ALA A 66 11.19 0.20 6.38
N TYR A 67 11.73 1.39 6.64
CA TYR A 67 12.64 1.64 7.74
C TYR A 67 11.97 1.40 9.10
N PHE A 68 10.74 1.87 9.30
CA PHE A 68 10.00 1.60 10.54
C PHE A 68 9.72 0.11 10.73
N ILE A 69 9.33 -0.61 9.68
CA ILE A 69 9.13 -2.07 9.74
C ILE A 69 10.42 -2.75 10.19
N LYS A 70 11.57 -2.43 9.56
CA LYS A 70 12.88 -2.99 9.94
C LYS A 70 13.22 -2.76 11.42
N GLN A 71 12.90 -1.57 11.94
CA GLN A 71 13.23 -1.18 13.32
C GLN A 71 12.27 -1.75 14.37
N ARG A 72 10.99 -1.93 14.03
CA ARG A 72 9.92 -2.19 15.00
C ARG A 72 9.33 -3.60 14.93
N GLU A 73 9.50 -4.31 13.82
CA GLU A 73 9.01 -5.68 13.62
C GLU A 73 10.19 -6.66 13.68
N ALA A 74 10.23 -7.46 14.74
CA ALA A 74 11.38 -8.32 15.06
C ALA A 74 11.66 -9.35 13.96
N GLU A 75 10.62 -9.78 13.25
CA GLU A 75 10.65 -10.73 12.14
C GLU A 75 11.46 -10.21 10.95
N TYR A 76 11.59 -8.89 10.78
CA TYR A 76 12.23 -8.25 9.63
C TYR A 76 13.51 -7.48 9.98
N LYS A 77 14.00 -7.58 11.21
CA LYS A 77 15.19 -6.85 11.68
C LYS A 77 16.43 -7.08 10.79
N ASP A 78 16.58 -8.31 10.28
CA ASP A 78 17.73 -8.74 9.48
C ASP A 78 17.51 -8.53 7.97
N TRP A 79 16.30 -8.12 7.56
CA TRP A 79 15.99 -7.84 6.16
C TRP A 79 16.54 -6.48 5.74
N THR A 80 16.93 -6.34 4.48
CA THR A 80 17.25 -5.03 3.90
C THR A 80 16.00 -4.20 3.67
N ILE A 81 16.15 -2.88 3.55
CA ILE A 81 15.04 -1.98 3.17
C ILE A 81 14.44 -2.40 1.82
N GLU A 82 15.28 -2.85 0.88
CA GLU A 82 14.83 -3.37 -0.41
C GLU A 82 13.96 -4.62 -0.26
N GLN A 83 14.36 -5.58 0.59
CA GLN A 83 13.57 -6.80 0.83
C GLN A 83 12.20 -6.48 1.44
N ILE A 84 12.17 -5.59 2.44
CA ILE A 84 10.91 -5.14 3.07
C ILE A 84 10.03 -4.39 2.07
N THR A 85 10.64 -3.55 1.23
CA THR A 85 9.93 -2.82 0.17
C THR A 85 9.31 -3.79 -0.83
N ARG A 86 10.09 -4.75 -1.35
CA ARG A 86 9.61 -5.78 -2.29
C ARG A 86 8.46 -6.60 -1.70
N GLU A 87 8.55 -6.94 -0.41
CA GLU A 87 7.48 -7.66 0.30
C GLU A 87 6.23 -6.81 0.46
N THR A 88 6.37 -5.53 0.82
CA THR A 88 5.28 -4.56 0.94
C THR A 88 4.44 -4.49 -0.34
N TYR A 89 5.08 -4.41 -1.50
CA TYR A 89 4.38 -4.31 -2.79
C TYR A 89 3.74 -5.63 -3.29
N LYS A 90 3.90 -6.74 -2.57
CA LYS A 90 3.05 -7.93 -2.81
C LYS A 90 1.59 -7.64 -2.46
N TYR A 91 1.33 -6.68 -1.58
CA TYR A 91 0.01 -6.37 -1.01
C TYR A 91 -0.66 -5.14 -1.64
N ALA A 92 -0.38 -4.88 -2.93
CA ALA A 92 -1.08 -3.88 -3.75
C ALA A 92 -1.08 -4.31 -5.22
N ASP A 93 -2.04 -3.83 -6.01
CA ASP A 93 -2.15 -4.12 -7.44
C ASP A 93 -1.57 -2.97 -8.29
N MET A 94 -1.56 -1.77 -7.73
CA MET A 94 -1.01 -0.56 -8.34
C MET A 94 -0.25 0.26 -7.30
N LEU A 95 0.60 1.17 -7.77
CA LEU A 95 1.17 2.22 -6.94
C LEU A 95 1.07 3.58 -7.64
N ALA A 96 0.81 4.60 -6.83
CA ALA A 96 0.99 5.99 -7.21
C ALA A 96 2.05 6.60 -6.30
N MET A 97 3.07 7.24 -6.87
CA MET A 97 4.20 7.79 -6.12
C MET A 97 4.46 9.23 -6.51
N SER A 98 4.58 10.10 -5.51
CA SER A 98 5.27 11.37 -5.65
C SER A 98 6.77 11.14 -5.44
N ALA A 99 7.56 11.28 -6.51
CA ALA A 99 9.01 11.07 -6.42
C ALA A 99 9.73 12.19 -5.65
N LYS A 100 9.00 13.27 -5.30
CA LYS A 100 9.48 14.42 -4.54
C LYS A 100 9.77 14.15 -3.06
N LYS A 101 9.69 12.90 -2.64
CA LYS A 101 9.77 12.43 -1.26
C LYS A 101 10.91 11.41 -1.16
N ASP A 102 10.61 10.14 -0.94
CA ASP A 102 11.62 9.11 -0.69
C ASP A 102 12.49 8.78 -1.90
N ALA A 103 12.06 9.14 -3.12
CA ALA A 103 12.89 9.02 -4.31
C ALA A 103 13.90 10.18 -4.47
N MET A 104 13.89 11.17 -3.56
CA MET A 104 14.93 12.20 -3.41
C MET A 104 15.19 13.07 -4.66
N VAL A 105 14.16 13.32 -5.48
CA VAL A 105 14.23 14.20 -6.65
C VAL A 105 13.37 15.46 -6.47
N PRO A 106 13.70 16.62 -7.06
CA PRO A 106 12.92 17.85 -6.88
C PRO A 106 11.55 17.82 -7.59
N MET A 107 11.40 16.97 -8.61
CA MET A 107 10.18 16.82 -9.40
C MET A 107 10.07 15.39 -9.96
N GLY A 108 8.84 14.89 -10.14
CA GLY A 108 8.57 13.59 -10.74
C GLY A 108 7.45 12.85 -10.02
N GLY A 109 6.83 11.92 -10.74
CA GLY A 109 5.83 11.01 -10.21
C GLY A 109 5.83 9.71 -11.01
N LEU A 110 5.23 8.69 -10.42
CA LEU A 110 5.16 7.36 -11.04
C LEU A 110 3.78 6.76 -10.78
N LEU A 111 3.26 6.10 -11.81
CA LEU A 111 2.11 5.21 -11.72
C LEU A 111 2.58 3.86 -12.25
N CYS A 112 2.47 2.82 -11.44
CA CYS A 112 2.77 1.46 -11.89
C CYS A 112 1.58 0.55 -11.61
N MET A 113 1.39 -0.40 -12.51
CA MET A 113 0.47 -1.51 -12.37
C MET A 113 1.30 -2.78 -12.24
N LYS A 114 0.85 -3.72 -11.43
CA LYS A 114 1.58 -4.97 -11.16
C LYS A 114 1.63 -5.89 -12.37
N ASP A 115 0.55 -5.94 -13.14
CA ASP A 115 0.40 -6.77 -14.32
C ASP A 115 -0.48 -6.06 -15.36
N ASP A 116 -0.79 -6.77 -16.45
CA ASP A 116 -1.49 -6.24 -17.61
C ASP A 116 -3.01 -6.11 -17.40
N SER A 117 -3.56 -6.40 -16.21
CA SER A 117 -5.01 -6.37 -15.96
C SER A 117 -5.67 -5.01 -16.19
N PHE A 118 -4.89 -3.94 -16.23
CA PHE A 118 -5.33 -2.57 -16.44
C PHE A 118 -4.76 -1.96 -17.73
N PHE A 119 -4.13 -2.77 -18.58
CA PHE A 119 -3.49 -2.30 -19.81
C PHE A 119 -4.51 -1.64 -20.77
N ASP A 120 -5.72 -2.19 -20.82
CA ASP A 120 -6.84 -1.73 -21.65
C ASP A 120 -7.26 -0.28 -21.33
N VAL A 121 -6.99 0.22 -20.13
CA VAL A 121 -7.29 1.61 -19.73
C VAL A 121 -6.38 2.61 -20.44
N TYR A 122 -5.22 2.15 -20.93
CA TYR A 122 -4.20 2.98 -21.58
C TYR A 122 -4.26 2.97 -23.11
N THR A 123 -4.95 2.00 -23.71
CA THR A 123 -5.05 1.81 -25.17
C THR A 123 -6.43 2.18 -25.70
#